data_AF-A0A922FM99-F1
#
_entry.id   AF-A0A922FM99-F1
#
_cell.length_a   1.000
_cell.length_b   1.000
_cell.length_c   1.000
_cell.angle_alpha   90.00
_cell.angle_beta   90.00
_cell.angle_gamma   90.00
#
_symmetry.space_group_name_H-M   'P 1'
#
loop_
_entity.id
_entity.type
_entity.pdbx_description
1 polymer ?
#
loop_
_entity_poly.entity_id
_entity_poly.type
_entity_poly.pdbx_seq_one_letter_code
_entity_poly.pdbx_strand_id
1 'polypeptide(L)'
;MYQIDFILGSWIHSELPTGGALNITSLSAYLNSSTDAPNFLIELIQGSPTSLVLILDLPPRKELVLYPDYIQTFYEDTQLETRRQVLEKIPEVVPYVSSSLYIRSLVSPTAIMARIDTGASGPGRMEEVVKSSINPIAKELLEIWLDRCACEEREVAEVERAYLEKRDGLVKKKTIEIDLGMSLPRLFGQEVTDRILESLQEFFTA
;
A
#
# COMPACT_ATOMS: atom_id res chain seq x y z
N MET A 1 15.76 -10.62 16.91
CA MET A 1 14.38 -10.20 17.28
C MET A 1 13.64 -10.04 15.96
N TYR A 2 12.44 -10.59 15.78
CA TYR A 2 11.74 -10.51 14.49
C TYR A 2 11.35 -9.04 14.22
N GLN A 3 11.69 -8.54 13.03
CA GLN A 3 11.48 -7.13 12.65
C GLN A 3 10.03 -6.84 12.20
N ILE A 4 9.29 -7.88 11.82
CA ILE A 4 7.89 -7.79 11.42
C ILE A 4 7.04 -7.60 12.67
N ASP A 5 6.20 -6.56 12.65
CA ASP A 5 5.16 -6.31 13.64
C ASP A 5 3.95 -7.21 13.33
N PHE A 6 3.36 -7.04 12.15
CA PHE A 6 2.28 -7.89 11.64
C PHE A 6 2.12 -7.76 10.13
N ILE A 7 1.34 -8.68 9.56
CA ILE A 7 0.91 -8.66 8.17
C ILE A 7 -0.62 -8.70 8.16
N LEU A 8 -1.24 -7.77 7.44
CA LEU A 8 -2.68 -7.61 7.32
C LEU A 8 -3.10 -7.86 5.87
N GLY A 9 -3.90 -8.91 5.65
CA GLY A 9 -4.59 -9.14 4.39
C GLY A 9 -6.08 -8.81 4.51
N SER A 10 -6.65 -8.19 3.49
CA SER A 10 -8.08 -7.85 3.43
C SER A 10 -8.66 -8.09 2.05
N TRP A 11 -9.93 -8.52 2.02
CA TRP A 11 -10.75 -8.56 0.82
C TRP A 11 -12.14 -7.99 1.13
N ILE A 12 -12.57 -6.98 0.38
CA ILE A 12 -13.88 -6.34 0.51
C ILE A 12 -14.62 -6.52 -0.82
N HIS A 13 -15.86 -6.97 -0.72
CA HIS A 13 -16.81 -6.99 -1.83
C HIS A 13 -18.07 -6.22 -1.44
N SER A 14 -18.53 -5.34 -2.32
CA SER A 14 -19.80 -4.63 -2.16
C SER A 14 -20.50 -4.45 -3.49
N GLU A 15 -21.77 -4.84 -3.55
CA GLU A 15 -22.66 -4.43 -4.64
C GLU A 15 -22.95 -2.93 -4.53
N LEU A 16 -22.95 -2.24 -5.66
CA LEU A 16 -23.21 -0.80 -5.75
C LEU A 16 -24.64 -0.57 -6.25
N PRO A 17 -25.32 0.52 -5.81
CA PRO A 17 -26.67 0.83 -6.27
C PRO A 17 -26.82 0.99 -7.80
N THR A 18 -25.71 1.19 -8.50
CA THR A 18 -25.63 1.28 -9.96
C THR A 18 -25.67 -0.08 -10.67
N GLY A 19 -25.73 -1.18 -9.94
CA GLY A 19 -25.67 -2.55 -10.47
C GLY A 19 -24.26 -3.08 -10.75
N GLY A 20 -23.22 -2.30 -10.42
CA GLY A 20 -21.82 -2.75 -10.42
C GLY A 20 -21.39 -3.29 -9.07
N ALA A 21 -20.11 -3.65 -8.94
CA ALA A 21 -19.52 -4.06 -7.66
C ALA A 21 -18.18 -3.35 -7.44
N LEU A 22 -17.91 -3.02 -6.17
CA LEU A 22 -16.60 -2.61 -5.68
C LEU A 22 -15.91 -3.82 -5.07
N ASN A 23 -14.73 -4.15 -5.57
CA ASN A 23 -13.85 -5.16 -5.00
C ASN A 23 -12.55 -4.49 -4.58
N ILE A 24 -12.12 -4.73 -3.34
CA ILE A 24 -10.83 -4.27 -2.84
C ILE A 24 -10.08 -5.47 -2.31
N THR A 25 -8.82 -5.61 -2.70
CA THR A 25 -7.87 -6.57 -2.14
C THR A 25 -6.68 -5.81 -1.63
N SER A 26 -6.25 -6.07 -0.40
CA SER A 26 -5.01 -5.49 0.09
C SER A 26 -4.18 -6.49 0.88
N LEU A 27 -2.87 -6.27 0.84
CA LEU A 27 -1.89 -6.90 1.70
C LEU A 27 -0.89 -5.83 2.14
N SER A 28 -0.80 -5.63 3.44
CA SER A 28 0.14 -4.68 4.05
C SER A 28 1.00 -5.41 5.07
N ALA A 29 2.31 -5.17 5.06
CA ALA A 29 3.23 -5.68 6.06
C ALA A 29 3.88 -4.52 6.80
N TYR A 30 3.76 -4.53 8.13
CA TYR A 30 4.30 -3.50 9.02
C TYR A 30 5.51 -4.04 9.77
N LEU A 31 6.56 -3.23 9.79
CA LEU A 31 7.76 -3.49 10.58
C LEU A 31 7.68 -2.74 11.92
N ASN A 32 8.28 -3.30 12.96
CA ASN A 32 8.35 -2.69 14.30
C ASN A 32 9.54 -1.72 14.42
N SER A 33 9.69 -1.08 15.57
CA SER A 33 10.71 -0.05 15.81
C SER A 33 12.15 -0.58 15.94
N SER A 34 12.36 -1.90 15.86
CA SER A 34 13.71 -2.48 15.85
C SER A 34 14.46 -2.28 14.53
N THR A 35 13.76 -1.88 13.46
CA THR A 35 14.31 -1.51 12.15
C THR A 35 13.66 -0.22 11.66
N ASP A 36 14.36 0.58 10.85
CA ASP A 36 13.85 1.77 10.19
C ASP A 36 13.38 1.51 8.75
N ALA A 37 13.57 0.27 8.25
CA ALA A 37 13.28 -0.09 6.87
C ALA A 37 11.79 0.13 6.51
N PRO A 38 11.48 0.41 5.23
CA PRO A 38 10.11 0.63 4.77
C PRO A 38 9.14 -0.52 5.05
N ASN A 39 7.85 -0.19 5.12
CA ASN A 39 6.77 -1.17 5.13
C ASN A 39 6.52 -1.73 3.71
N PHE A 40 5.57 -2.64 3.56
CA PHE A 40 5.08 -3.11 2.25
C PHE A 40 3.58 -2.87 2.13
N LEU A 41 3.13 -2.44 0.95
CA LEU A 41 1.72 -2.26 0.60
C LEU A 41 1.45 -2.71 -0.83
N ILE A 42 0.44 -3.56 -1.01
CA ILE A 42 -0.26 -3.73 -2.27
C ILE A 42 -1.76 -3.62 -2.05
N GLU A 43 -2.42 -2.86 -2.91
CA GLU A 43 -3.87 -2.74 -2.95
C GLU A 43 -4.38 -2.71 -4.40
N LEU A 44 -5.44 -3.48 -4.63
CA LEU A 44 -6.14 -3.62 -5.90
C LEU A 44 -7.59 -3.19 -5.68
N ILE A 45 -8.00 -2.07 -6.25
CA ILE A 45 -9.35 -1.50 -6.12
C ILE A 45 -10.03 -1.58 -7.48
N GLN A 46 -10.96 -2.52 -7.65
CA GLN A 46 -11.68 -2.74 -8.89
C GLN A 46 -13.13 -2.27 -8.76
N GLY A 47 -13.48 -1.22 -9.51
CA GLY A 47 -14.85 -0.68 -9.56
C GLY A 47 -15.68 -1.19 -10.74
N SER A 48 -15.03 -1.81 -11.73
CA SER A 48 -15.68 -2.49 -12.86
C SER A 48 -14.72 -3.53 -13.46
N PRO A 49 -15.20 -4.47 -14.30
CA PRO A 49 -14.32 -5.44 -14.96
C PRO A 49 -13.20 -4.82 -15.81
N THR A 50 -13.36 -3.57 -16.25
CA THR A 50 -12.40 -2.88 -17.13
C THR A 50 -11.64 -1.74 -16.43
N SER A 51 -11.86 -1.50 -15.13
CA SER A 51 -11.20 -0.42 -14.39
C SER A 51 -10.65 -0.92 -13.07
N LEU A 52 -9.32 -0.85 -12.93
CA LEU A 52 -8.58 -1.26 -11.74
C LEU A 52 -7.67 -0.10 -11.29
N VAL A 53 -7.65 0.19 -9.99
CA VAL A 53 -6.61 0.99 -9.38
C VAL A 53 -5.63 0.07 -8.68
N LEU A 54 -4.35 0.27 -8.94
CA LEU A 54 -3.22 -0.39 -8.29
C LEU A 54 -2.50 0.63 -7.43
N ILE A 55 -2.33 0.29 -6.15
CA ILE A 55 -1.40 0.94 -5.24
C ILE A 55 -0.38 -0.12 -4.87
N LEU A 56 0.89 0.10 -5.19
CA LEU A 56 1.98 -0.81 -4.83
C LEU A 56 3.19 0.02 -4.41
N ASP A 57 3.65 -0.17 -3.19
CA ASP A 57 4.64 0.70 -2.59
C ASP A 57 5.45 0.01 -1.48
N LEU A 58 6.62 0.59 -1.18
CA LEU A 58 7.35 0.40 0.06
C LEU A 58 7.27 1.70 0.89
N PRO A 59 6.22 1.91 1.72
CA PRO A 59 6.02 3.21 2.35
C PRO A 59 7.16 3.58 3.32
N PRO A 60 7.72 4.81 3.23
CA PRO A 60 8.80 5.25 4.09
C PRO A 60 8.38 5.32 5.55
N ARG A 61 9.34 5.03 6.44
CA ARG A 61 9.20 5.19 7.89
C ARG A 61 9.98 6.37 8.47
N LYS A 62 10.68 7.12 7.62
CA LYS A 62 11.40 8.35 7.97
C LYS A 62 10.97 9.51 7.07
N GLU A 63 11.20 10.74 7.55
CA GLU A 63 10.93 11.95 6.79
C GLU A 63 11.98 12.15 5.69
N LEU A 64 11.61 11.93 4.43
CA LEU A 64 12.56 11.78 3.33
C LEU A 64 13.44 13.01 3.10
N VAL A 65 12.89 14.23 3.30
CA VAL A 65 13.66 15.48 3.15
C VAL A 65 14.77 15.60 4.20
N LEU A 66 14.55 15.04 5.40
CA LEU A 66 15.52 15.07 6.50
C LEU A 66 16.56 13.95 6.41
N TYR A 67 16.27 12.89 5.66
CA TYR A 67 17.10 11.68 5.59
C TYR A 67 17.36 11.27 4.13
N PRO A 68 18.18 12.02 3.38
CA PRO A 68 18.49 11.71 1.98
C PRO A 68 19.17 10.34 1.82
N ASP A 69 20.00 9.91 2.77
CA ASP A 69 20.64 8.59 2.73
C ASP A 69 19.61 7.44 2.79
N TYR A 70 18.45 7.69 3.41
CA TYR A 70 17.33 6.74 3.44
C TYR A 70 16.67 6.63 2.06
N ILE A 71 16.58 7.75 1.32
CA ILE A 71 16.10 7.76 -0.07
C ILE A 71 17.03 6.89 -0.92
N GLN A 72 18.33 7.15 -0.81
CA GLN A 72 19.34 6.41 -1.57
C GLN A 72 19.27 4.91 -1.29
N THR A 73 19.32 4.52 -0.02
CA THR A 73 19.37 3.11 0.41
C THR A 73 18.17 2.29 -0.06
N PHE A 74 16.95 2.81 0.12
CA PHE A 74 15.74 2.00 -0.06
C PHE A 74 15.05 2.20 -1.41
N TYR A 75 15.32 3.28 -2.12
CA TYR A 75 14.58 3.63 -3.33
C TYR A 75 15.48 3.79 -4.56
N GLU A 76 16.65 4.42 -4.42
CA GLU A 76 17.56 4.60 -5.55
C GLU A 76 18.38 3.34 -5.81
N ASP A 77 19.04 2.80 -4.79
CA ASP A 77 19.91 1.61 -4.90
C ASP A 77 19.12 0.33 -5.25
N THR A 78 17.85 0.28 -4.87
CA THR A 78 16.90 -0.81 -5.22
C THR A 78 16.28 -0.64 -6.60
N GLN A 79 16.43 0.53 -7.23
CA GLN A 79 15.88 0.88 -8.53
C GLN A 79 14.36 0.66 -8.62
N LEU A 80 13.62 0.92 -7.53
CA LEU A 80 12.16 0.70 -7.48
C LEU A 80 11.42 1.47 -8.57
N GLU A 81 11.90 2.67 -8.88
CA GLU A 81 11.36 3.54 -9.92
C GLU A 81 11.28 2.88 -11.31
N THR A 82 12.20 1.96 -11.62
CA THR A 82 12.18 1.25 -12.92
C THR A 82 10.92 0.41 -13.11
N ARG A 83 10.32 -0.12 -12.03
CA ARG A 83 9.12 -0.96 -12.09
C ARG A 83 7.90 -0.11 -12.43
N ARG A 84 7.81 1.07 -11.83
CA ARG A 84 6.81 2.09 -12.19
C ARG A 84 6.90 2.44 -13.67
N GLN A 85 8.10 2.74 -14.15
CA GLN A 85 8.35 3.09 -15.57
C GLN A 85 8.04 1.96 -16.55
N VAL A 86 8.22 0.69 -16.16
CA VAL A 86 7.81 -0.45 -16.99
C VAL A 86 6.29 -0.49 -17.13
N LEU A 87 5.55 -0.30 -16.03
CA LEU A 87 4.09 -0.31 -16.05
C LEU A 87 3.51 0.86 -16.84
N GLU A 88 4.12 2.06 -16.74
CA GLU A 88 3.68 3.27 -17.47
C GLU A 88 3.83 3.18 -18.99
N LYS A 89 4.57 2.20 -19.52
CA LYS A 89 4.67 1.95 -20.97
C LYS A 89 3.43 1.26 -21.53
N ILE A 90 2.56 0.72 -20.67
CA ILE A 90 1.33 0.05 -21.09
C ILE A 90 0.29 1.12 -21.42
N PRO A 91 -0.31 1.13 -22.63
CA PRO A 91 -1.25 2.17 -23.05
C PRO A 91 -2.47 2.34 -22.13
N GLU A 92 -2.93 1.26 -21.51
CA GLU A 92 -4.07 1.26 -20.60
C GLU A 92 -3.75 1.82 -19.21
N VAL A 93 -2.47 2.05 -18.90
CA VAL A 93 -2.03 2.51 -17.58
C VAL A 93 -1.88 4.02 -17.59
N VAL A 94 -2.58 4.68 -16.66
CA VAL A 94 -2.46 6.11 -16.40
C VAL A 94 -2.20 6.36 -14.92
N PRO A 95 -1.57 7.49 -14.54
CA PRO A 95 -1.37 7.81 -13.12
C PRO A 95 -2.70 7.89 -12.35
N TYR A 96 -2.73 7.28 -11.17
CA TYR A 96 -3.80 7.45 -10.20
C TYR A 96 -3.39 8.48 -9.15
N VAL A 97 -4.26 9.44 -8.90
CA VAL A 97 -4.04 10.48 -7.88
C VAL A 97 -5.11 10.30 -6.80
N SER A 98 -4.72 9.79 -5.64
CA SER A 98 -5.63 9.57 -4.49
C SER A 98 -6.35 10.86 -4.12
N SER A 99 -7.64 10.84 -3.77
CA SER A 99 -8.33 12.04 -3.27
C SER A 99 -7.83 12.48 -1.90
N SER A 100 -7.20 11.59 -1.13
CA SER A 100 -6.63 11.88 0.18
C SER A 100 -5.22 12.45 0.04
N LEU A 101 -5.06 13.74 0.37
CA LEU A 101 -3.74 14.38 0.44
C LEU A 101 -2.83 13.69 1.46
N TYR A 102 -3.40 13.15 2.53
CA TYR A 102 -2.64 12.41 3.53
C TYR A 102 -2.01 11.15 2.93
N ILE A 103 -2.78 10.35 2.19
CA ILE A 103 -2.24 9.17 1.49
C ILE A 103 -1.15 9.57 0.50
N ARG A 104 -1.35 10.66 -0.26
CA ARG A 104 -0.31 11.19 -1.17
C ARG A 104 1.00 11.55 -0.45
N SER A 105 0.93 11.97 0.82
CA SER A 105 2.12 12.29 1.62
C SER A 105 2.78 11.09 2.30
N LEU A 106 2.08 9.95 2.36
CA LEU A 106 2.59 8.74 3.01
C LEU A 106 3.31 7.80 2.06
N VAL A 107 2.89 7.75 0.79
CA VAL A 107 3.49 6.87 -0.21
C VAL A 107 4.90 7.34 -0.56
N SER A 108 5.76 6.40 -0.95
CA SER A 108 7.12 6.72 -1.38
C SER A 108 7.16 7.50 -2.70
N PRO A 109 8.28 8.19 -3.00
CA PRO A 109 8.49 8.82 -4.31
C PRO A 109 8.46 7.85 -5.49
N THR A 110 8.65 6.55 -5.24
CA THR A 110 8.66 5.48 -6.25
C THR A 110 7.37 4.65 -6.28
N ALA A 111 6.36 5.05 -5.51
CA ALA A 111 5.10 4.31 -5.41
C ALA A 111 4.44 4.16 -6.78
N ILE A 112 3.95 2.95 -7.06
CA ILE A 112 3.11 2.70 -8.23
C ILE A 112 1.67 3.05 -7.85
N MET A 113 1.29 4.28 -8.18
CA MET A 113 -0.07 4.78 -8.08
C MET A 113 -0.68 4.81 -9.49
N ALA A 114 -1.33 3.71 -9.89
CA ALA A 114 -1.77 3.51 -11.26
C ALA A 114 -3.28 3.22 -11.37
N ARG A 115 -3.91 3.76 -12.40
CA ARG A 115 -5.24 3.34 -12.87
C ARG A 115 -5.06 2.64 -14.21
N ILE A 116 -5.62 1.44 -14.31
CA ILE A 116 -5.65 0.63 -15.51
C ILE A 116 -7.07 0.67 -16.06
N ASP A 117 -7.23 1.18 -17.28
CA ASP A 117 -8.51 1.25 -17.98
C ASP A 117 -8.43 0.49 -19.30
N THR A 118 -9.13 -0.65 -19.35
CA THR A 118 -9.19 -1.53 -20.51
C THR A 118 -10.53 -1.44 -21.22
N GLY A 119 -11.34 -0.40 -20.99
CA GLY A 119 -12.70 -0.29 -21.54
C GLY A 119 -12.74 -0.21 -23.06
N ALA A 120 -11.70 0.39 -23.66
CA ALA A 120 -11.51 0.42 -25.11
C ALA A 120 -10.77 -0.81 -25.66
N SER A 121 -10.25 -1.67 -24.77
CA SER A 121 -9.54 -2.88 -25.13
C SER A 121 -10.51 -4.07 -25.19
N GLY A 122 -10.12 -5.11 -25.93
CA GLY A 122 -10.94 -6.33 -26.03
C GLY A 122 -11.14 -7.04 -24.68
N PRO A 123 -12.12 -7.96 -24.60
CA PRO A 123 -12.34 -8.77 -23.40
C PRO A 123 -11.09 -9.57 -23.04
N GLY A 124 -10.80 -9.71 -21.74
CA GLY A 124 -9.62 -10.45 -21.24
C GLY A 124 -8.35 -9.61 -21.10
N ARG A 125 -8.35 -8.35 -21.56
CA ARG A 125 -7.16 -7.48 -21.50
C ARG A 125 -6.75 -7.14 -20.06
N MET A 126 -7.71 -6.94 -19.16
CA MET A 126 -7.41 -6.66 -17.75
C MET A 126 -6.64 -7.84 -17.13
N GLU A 127 -7.12 -9.06 -17.35
CA GLU A 127 -6.49 -10.28 -16.87
C GLU A 127 -5.09 -10.48 -17.46
N GLU A 128 -4.92 -10.13 -18.74
CA GLU A 128 -3.61 -10.14 -19.39
C GLU A 128 -2.64 -9.16 -18.73
N VAL A 129 -3.04 -7.90 -18.50
CA VAL A 129 -2.20 -6.88 -17.84
C VAL A 129 -1.85 -7.31 -16.41
N VAL A 130 -2.82 -7.83 -15.65
CA VAL A 130 -2.60 -8.35 -14.30
C VAL A 130 -1.58 -9.48 -14.33
N LYS A 131 -1.75 -10.47 -15.21
CA LYS A 131 -0.90 -11.67 -15.26
C LYS A 131 0.50 -11.38 -15.77
N SER A 132 0.62 -10.59 -16.84
CA SER A 132 1.87 -10.36 -17.57
C SER A 132 2.73 -9.25 -16.98
N SER A 133 2.11 -8.27 -16.30
CA SER A 133 2.79 -7.04 -15.86
C SER A 133 2.67 -6.83 -14.36
N ILE A 134 1.46 -6.75 -13.81
CA ILE A 134 1.26 -6.41 -12.38
C ILE A 134 1.82 -7.52 -11.48
N ASN A 135 1.49 -8.78 -11.75
CA ASN A 135 1.91 -9.91 -10.90
C ASN A 135 3.44 -10.07 -10.82
N PRO A 136 4.22 -10.04 -11.93
CA PRO A 136 5.67 -10.02 -11.85
C PRO A 136 6.22 -8.84 -11.06
N ILE A 137 5.73 -7.61 -11.32
CA ILE A 137 6.20 -6.40 -10.63
C ILE A 137 5.92 -6.47 -9.12
N ALA A 138 4.73 -6.91 -8.73
CA ALA A 138 4.35 -7.06 -7.33
C ALA A 138 5.25 -8.08 -6.60
N LYS A 139 5.58 -9.20 -7.26
CA LYS A 139 6.49 -10.20 -6.71
C LYS A 139 7.91 -9.68 -6.56
N GLU A 140 8.43 -8.96 -7.56
CA GLU A 140 9.74 -8.33 -7.46
C GLU A 140 9.80 -7.32 -6.30
N LEU A 141 8.77 -6.49 -6.12
CA LEU A 141 8.74 -5.54 -5.00
C LEU A 141 8.67 -6.25 -3.65
N LEU A 142 7.90 -7.34 -3.56
CA LEU A 142 7.83 -8.15 -2.35
C LEU A 142 9.18 -8.83 -2.05
N GLU A 143 9.86 -9.35 -3.07
CA GLU A 143 11.21 -9.93 -2.94
C GLU A 143 12.21 -8.88 -2.44
N ILE A 144 12.20 -7.67 -3.03
CA ILE A 144 13.03 -6.54 -2.55
C ILE A 144 12.72 -6.23 -1.09
N TRP A 145 11.44 -6.18 -0.71
CA TRP A 145 11.05 -5.90 0.68
C TRP A 145 11.53 -6.99 1.64
N LEU A 146 11.39 -8.26 1.27
CA LEU A 146 11.89 -9.37 2.07
C LEU A 146 13.41 -9.26 2.27
N ASP A 147 14.15 -9.11 1.17
CA ASP A 147 15.61 -9.15 1.18
C ASP A 147 16.26 -7.91 1.80
N ARG A 148 15.67 -6.72 1.59
CA ARG A 148 16.26 -5.42 1.98
C ARG A 148 15.62 -4.77 3.18
N CYS A 149 14.41 -5.19 3.57
CA CYS A 149 13.65 -4.53 4.63
C CYS A 149 13.33 -5.46 5.78
N ALA A 150 12.73 -6.61 5.53
CA ALA A 150 12.21 -7.49 6.59
C ALA A 150 13.24 -8.48 7.15
N CYS A 151 14.24 -8.87 6.34
CA CYS A 151 15.25 -9.86 6.71
C CYS A 151 16.64 -9.25 6.96
N GLU A 152 16.89 -8.01 6.55
CA GLU A 152 18.18 -7.35 6.73
C GLU A 152 18.30 -6.80 8.15
N GLU A 153 19.27 -7.30 8.93
CA GLU A 153 19.52 -6.78 10.28
C GLU A 153 20.04 -5.35 10.22
N ARG A 154 19.37 -4.44 10.95
CA ARG A 154 19.74 -3.02 11.05
C ARG A 154 19.72 -2.62 12.52
N GLU A 155 20.72 -1.85 12.94
CA GLU A 155 20.73 -1.26 14.28
C GLU A 155 20.05 0.10 14.25
N VAL A 156 18.95 0.22 14.98
CA VAL A 156 18.26 1.50 15.21
C VAL A 156 18.57 2.00 16.61
N ALA A 157 19.07 3.24 16.69
CA ALA A 157 19.37 3.91 17.95
C ALA A 157 18.10 4.19 18.76
N GLU A 158 18.18 4.21 20.10
CA GLU A 158 17.00 4.35 20.99
C GLU A 158 16.14 5.59 20.67
N VAL A 159 16.77 6.74 20.41
CA VAL A 159 16.08 7.98 20.04
C VAL A 159 15.31 7.83 18.72
N GLU A 160 15.86 7.07 17.78
CA GLU A 160 15.24 6.80 16.49
C GLU A 160 14.08 5.81 16.62
N ARG A 161 14.18 4.82 17.51
CA ARG A 161 13.07 3.90 17.82
C ARG A 161 11.85 4.65 18.33
N ALA A 162 12.04 5.58 19.26
CA ALA A 162 10.95 6.40 19.80
C ALA A 162 10.30 7.29 18.72
N TYR A 163 11.09 7.80 17.77
CA TYR A 163 10.55 8.51 16.61
C TYR A 163 9.70 7.60 15.71
N LEU A 164 10.20 6.40 15.39
CA LEU A 164 9.49 5.41 14.57
C LEU A 164 8.16 5.00 15.22
N GLU A 165 8.16 4.67 16.51
CA GLU A 165 6.94 4.28 17.25
C GLU A 165 5.88 5.39 17.18
N LYS A 166 6.29 6.63 17.42
CA LYS A 166 5.39 7.79 17.37
C LYS A 166 4.82 7.99 15.97
N ARG A 167 5.67 7.94 14.94
CA ARG A 167 5.26 8.15 13.56
C ARG A 167 4.35 7.02 13.09
N ASP A 168 4.76 5.77 13.30
CA ASP A 168 4.01 4.60 12.85
C ASP A 168 2.66 4.48 13.53
N GLY A 169 2.59 4.76 14.85
CA GLY A 169 1.31 4.82 15.56
C GLY A 169 0.36 5.87 14.97
N LEU A 170 0.87 7.05 14.63
CA LEU A 170 0.08 8.08 13.96
C LEU A 170 -0.40 7.64 12.57
N VAL A 171 0.51 7.06 11.76
CA VAL A 171 0.21 6.57 10.41
C VAL A 171 -0.84 5.48 10.43
N LYS A 172 -0.67 4.46 11.27
CA LYS A 172 -1.63 3.37 11.45
C LYS A 172 -3.02 3.93 11.80
N LYS A 173 -3.10 4.78 12.83
CA LYS A 173 -4.36 5.40 13.26
C LYS A 173 -5.03 6.21 12.15
N LYS A 174 -4.29 7.09 11.49
CA LYS A 174 -4.85 7.99 10.45
C LYS A 174 -5.26 7.24 9.19
N THR A 175 -4.52 6.20 8.81
CA THR A 175 -4.86 5.35 7.65
C THR A 175 -6.18 4.62 7.90
N ILE A 176 -6.37 4.04 9.10
CA ILE A 176 -7.65 3.42 9.51
C ILE A 176 -8.79 4.44 9.44
N GLU A 177 -8.61 5.64 9.99
CA GLU A 177 -9.64 6.69 9.96
C GLU A 177 -10.04 7.09 8.53
N ILE A 178 -9.06 7.18 7.61
CA ILE A 178 -9.28 7.66 6.24
C ILE A 178 -9.83 6.54 5.35
N ASP A 179 -9.17 5.39 5.31
CA ASP A 179 -9.52 4.32 4.37
C ASP A 179 -10.75 3.57 4.84
N LEU A 180 -10.84 3.27 6.13
CA LEU A 180 -11.93 2.47 6.69
C LEU A 180 -13.08 3.33 7.21
N GLY A 181 -12.79 4.45 7.88
CA GLY A 181 -13.80 5.30 8.48
C GLY A 181 -14.73 6.00 7.47
N MET A 182 -14.27 6.29 6.26
CA MET A 182 -15.09 6.96 5.24
C MET A 182 -15.84 5.98 4.32
N SER A 183 -15.31 4.78 4.10
CA SER A 183 -15.85 3.82 3.14
C SER A 183 -16.73 2.76 3.81
N LEU A 184 -16.29 2.17 4.94
CA LEU A 184 -16.97 1.04 5.56
C LEU A 184 -18.40 1.34 6.04
N PRO A 185 -18.75 2.51 6.62
CA PRO A 185 -20.12 2.77 7.07
C PRO A 185 -21.12 2.68 5.93
N ARG A 186 -20.70 3.11 4.74
CA ARG A 186 -21.53 3.06 3.53
C ARG A 186 -21.69 1.63 2.99
N LEU A 187 -20.68 0.79 3.19
CA LEU A 187 -20.64 -0.58 2.65
C LEU A 187 -21.30 -1.59 3.61
N PHE A 188 -21.12 -1.42 4.92
CA PHE A 188 -21.48 -2.42 5.94
C PHE A 188 -22.43 -1.89 7.02
N GLY A 189 -22.75 -0.60 7.00
CA GLY A 189 -23.50 0.05 8.07
C GLY A 189 -22.62 0.40 9.28
N GLN A 190 -23.14 1.29 10.13
CA GLN A 190 -22.38 1.87 11.24
C GLN A 190 -21.99 0.82 12.29
N GLU A 191 -22.91 -0.06 12.69
CA GLU A 191 -22.67 -1.05 13.75
C GLU A 191 -21.53 -2.01 13.40
N VAL A 192 -21.51 -2.54 12.17
CA VAL A 192 -20.44 -3.43 11.72
C VAL A 192 -19.13 -2.67 11.60
N THR A 193 -19.19 -1.42 11.11
CA THR A 193 -18.00 -0.58 11.00
C THR A 193 -17.37 -0.31 12.37
N ASP A 194 -18.16 0.06 13.36
CA ASP A 194 -17.67 0.36 14.71
C ASP A 194 -16.95 -0.86 15.31
N ARG A 195 -17.53 -2.07 15.14
CA ARG A 195 -16.89 -3.33 15.60
C ARG A 195 -15.58 -3.62 14.90
N ILE A 196 -15.50 -3.39 13.58
CA ILE A 196 -14.26 -3.57 12.81
C ILE A 196 -13.20 -2.58 13.29
N LEU A 197 -13.58 -1.31 13.44
CA LEU A 197 -12.66 -0.25 13.87
C LEU A 197 -12.14 -0.49 15.29
N GLU A 198 -13.00 -0.95 16.21
CA GLU A 198 -12.60 -1.34 17.57
C GLU A 198 -11.57 -2.48 17.55
N SER A 199 -11.84 -3.56 16.79
CA SER A 199 -10.92 -4.70 16.67
C SER A 199 -9.57 -4.31 16.05
N LEU A 200 -9.59 -3.43 15.05
CA LEU A 200 -8.35 -2.93 14.45
C LEU A 200 -7.62 -2.03 15.45
N GLN A 201 -8.30 -1.09 16.11
CA GLN A 201 -7.67 -0.23 17.10
C GLN A 201 -7.00 -1.03 18.22
N GLU A 202 -7.65 -2.06 18.76
CA GLU A 202 -7.04 -2.97 19.74
C GLU A 202 -5.75 -3.59 19.21
N PHE A 203 -5.75 -4.05 17.97
CA PHE A 203 -4.60 -4.71 17.37
C PHE A 203 -3.45 -3.74 16.99
N PHE A 204 -3.76 -2.53 16.51
CA PHE A 204 -2.76 -1.55 16.09
C PHE A 204 -2.18 -0.73 17.27
N THR A 205 -2.83 -0.77 18.44
CA THR A 205 -2.41 -0.03 19.65
C THR A 205 -1.89 -0.91 20.79
N ALA A 206 -2.02 -2.24 20.66
CA ALA A 206 -1.39 -3.23 21.54
C ALA A 206 0.14 -3.24 21.37
#